data_AF-A0A8T0D4Z4-F1
#
_entry.id   AF-A0A8T0D4Z4-F1
#
_cell.length_a   1.000
_cell.length_b   1.000
_cell.length_c   1.000
_cell.angle_alpha   90.00
_cell.angle_beta   90.00
_cell.angle_gamma   90.00
#
_symmetry.space_group_name_H-M   'P 1'
#
loop_
_entity.id
_entity.type
_entity.pdbx_description
1 polymer ?
#
loop_
_entity_poly.entity_id
_entity_poly.type
_entity_poly.pdbx_seq_one_letter_code
_entity_poly.pdbx_strand_id
1 'polypeptide(L)'
;DDDVFSAVFSILDDLRNSIWVLPCVDCTNSSTCHWNESMWLSTVPQETCLYDVTQEEQRKQNLSKYLSNKVLMFVGDSTLRDLMFALVEHLNGSLGFSDQSHGQLYVSHTGSTNTRFAYFPRFDMEPQLQPTFMQRVNSLFELSPFTEEALLVVGGAQWLKIPMLDDLARFLKTRYEPPT
;
A
#
# COMPACT_ATOMS: atom_id res chain seq x y z
N ASP A 1 -16.40 17.34 5.88
CA ASP A 1 -17.30 16.19 5.65
C ASP A 1 -17.64 15.97 4.19
N ASP A 2 -18.02 16.99 3.40
CA ASP A 2 -18.41 16.79 1.99
C ASP A 2 -17.28 16.31 1.04
N ASP A 3 -16.01 16.71 1.28
CA ASP A 3 -14.87 16.32 0.43
C ASP A 3 -14.53 14.83 0.50
N VAL A 4 -14.66 14.22 1.68
CA VAL A 4 -14.31 12.80 1.88
C VAL A 4 -15.33 11.91 1.19
N PHE A 5 -16.62 12.25 1.28
CA PHE A 5 -17.66 11.51 0.57
C PHE A 5 -17.54 11.68 -0.94
N SER A 6 -17.22 12.88 -1.45
CA SER A 6 -16.97 13.10 -2.88
C SER A 6 -15.80 12.26 -3.41
N ALA A 7 -14.69 12.22 -2.67
CA ALA A 7 -13.53 11.37 -3.03
C ALA A 7 -13.89 9.88 -3.01
N VAL A 8 -14.63 9.41 -2.00
CA VAL A 8 -15.08 8.02 -1.90
C VAL A 8 -16.01 7.66 -3.06
N PHE A 9 -16.96 8.52 -3.42
CA PHE A 9 -17.83 8.28 -4.57
C PHE A 9 -17.08 8.28 -5.89
N SER A 10 -16.10 9.17 -6.07
CA SER A 10 -15.21 9.17 -7.25
C SER A 10 -14.43 7.86 -7.37
N ILE A 11 -13.86 7.37 -6.26
CA ILE A 11 -13.14 6.10 -6.21
C ILE A 11 -14.08 4.93 -6.55
N LEU A 12 -15.30 4.93 -6.00
CA LEU A 12 -16.28 3.88 -6.28
C LEU A 12 -16.75 3.89 -7.73
N ASP A 13 -16.81 5.06 -8.37
CA ASP A 13 -17.19 5.18 -9.78
C ASP A 13 -16.06 4.76 -10.72
N ASP A 14 -14.82 5.11 -10.40
CA ASP A 14 -13.62 4.60 -11.06
C ASP A 14 -13.55 3.06 -10.95
N LEU A 15 -13.87 2.50 -9.77
CA LEU A 15 -13.92 1.05 -9.57
C LEU A 15 -15.01 0.35 -10.40
N ARG A 16 -16.13 1.02 -10.70
CA ARG A 16 -17.21 0.46 -11.54
C ARG A 16 -16.84 0.34 -13.01
N ASN A 17 -15.98 1.22 -13.51
CA ASN A 17 -15.48 1.21 -14.88
C ASN A 17 -14.09 0.57 -15.00
N SER A 18 -13.62 -0.05 -13.92
CA SER A 18 -12.33 -0.71 -13.89
C SER A 18 -12.41 -2.10 -14.52
N ILE A 19 -11.35 -2.48 -15.25
CA ILE A 19 -11.22 -3.82 -15.80
C ILE A 19 -9.82 -4.38 -15.55
N TRP A 20 -9.74 -5.70 -15.42
CA TRP A 20 -8.47 -6.42 -15.59
C TRP A 20 -8.13 -6.44 -17.08
N VAL A 21 -6.97 -5.87 -17.42
CA VAL A 21 -6.39 -5.98 -18.74
C VAL A 21 -5.26 -6.98 -18.70
N LEU A 22 -5.23 -7.82 -19.73
CA LEU A 22 -4.21 -8.83 -19.93
C LEU A 22 -3.36 -8.39 -21.13
N PRO A 23 -2.09 -8.03 -20.94
CA PRO A 23 -1.24 -7.64 -22.05
C PRO A 23 -0.96 -8.86 -22.94
N CYS A 24 -1.10 -8.68 -24.24
CA CYS A 24 -0.86 -9.71 -25.25
C CYS A 24 -0.05 -9.12 -26.39
N VAL A 25 0.81 -9.92 -27.02
CA VAL A 25 1.50 -9.51 -28.24
C VAL A 25 0.50 -9.36 -29.40
N ASP A 26 -0.54 -10.21 -29.41
CA ASP A 26 -1.63 -10.18 -30.38
C ASP A 26 -2.98 -10.34 -29.67
N CYS A 27 -3.85 -9.35 -29.81
CA CYS A 27 -5.17 -9.32 -29.19
C CYS A 27 -6.14 -10.40 -29.73
N THR A 28 -5.85 -10.97 -30.90
CA THR A 28 -6.66 -12.04 -31.49
C THR A 28 -6.21 -13.44 -31.06
N ASN A 29 -5.04 -13.54 -30.41
CA ASN A 29 -4.45 -14.81 -30.01
C ASN A 29 -4.11 -14.83 -28.51
N SER A 30 -5.00 -15.46 -27.73
CA SER A 30 -4.88 -15.58 -26.27
C SER A 30 -3.64 -16.33 -25.77
N SER A 31 -2.99 -17.12 -26.63
CA SER A 31 -1.74 -17.80 -26.26
C SER A 31 -0.53 -16.85 -26.14
N THR A 32 -0.65 -15.63 -26.66
CA THR A 32 0.39 -14.59 -26.61
C THR A 32 0.28 -13.66 -25.40
N CYS A 33 -0.63 -13.99 -24.48
CA CYS A 33 -0.96 -13.14 -23.35
C CYS A 33 -0.11 -13.47 -22.11
N HIS A 34 0.34 -12.42 -21.43
CA HIS A 34 1.21 -12.50 -20.27
C HIS A 34 0.42 -12.28 -18.97
N TRP A 35 -0.05 -13.37 -18.37
CA TRP A 35 -0.86 -13.34 -17.12
C TRP A 35 -0.12 -12.71 -15.93
N ASN A 36 1.20 -12.91 -15.87
CA ASN A 36 2.07 -12.31 -14.86
C ASN A 36 2.20 -10.78 -14.99
N GLU A 37 1.74 -10.19 -16.09
CA GLU A 37 1.77 -8.76 -16.37
C GLU A 37 0.34 -8.16 -16.39
N SER A 38 -0.66 -8.91 -15.91
CA SER A 38 -2.02 -8.42 -15.82
C SER A 38 -2.14 -7.18 -14.92
N MET A 39 -3.00 -6.26 -15.30
CA MET A 39 -3.15 -4.97 -14.63
C MET A 39 -4.60 -4.58 -14.42
N TRP A 40 -4.82 -3.84 -13.34
CA TRP A 40 -6.08 -3.21 -13.04
C TRP A 40 -6.07 -1.78 -13.58
N LEU A 41 -6.90 -1.49 -14.59
CA LEU A 41 -7.05 -0.15 -15.12
C LEU A 41 -8.36 0.45 -14.64
N SER A 42 -8.29 1.58 -13.92
CA SER A 42 -9.47 2.29 -13.39
C SER A 42 -10.19 3.16 -14.42
N THR A 43 -9.61 3.33 -15.60
CA THR A 43 -10.21 4.07 -16.69
C THR A 43 -9.65 3.51 -18.00
N VAL A 44 -10.49 2.90 -18.81
CA VAL A 44 -10.07 2.33 -20.09
C VAL A 44 -10.65 3.17 -21.23
N PRO A 45 -9.81 3.71 -22.14
CA PRO A 45 -10.27 4.09 -23.45
C PRO A 45 -10.83 2.83 -24.12
N GLN A 46 -12.13 2.80 -24.42
CA GLN A 46 -12.86 1.62 -24.90
C GLN A 46 -12.34 1.02 -26.24
N GLU A 47 -11.28 1.58 -26.83
CA GLU A 47 -10.92 1.35 -28.23
C GLU A 47 -9.61 0.61 -28.46
N THR A 48 -8.79 0.34 -27.43
CA THR A 48 -7.46 -0.23 -27.67
C THR A 48 -7.14 -1.40 -26.74
N CYS A 49 -6.96 -2.58 -27.34
CA CYS A 49 -6.36 -3.76 -26.71
C CYS A 49 -4.82 -3.66 -26.56
N LEU A 50 -4.25 -2.53 -27.00
CA LEU A 50 -2.83 -2.23 -26.92
C LEU A 50 -2.53 -1.50 -25.61
N TYR A 51 -1.68 -2.11 -24.81
CA TYR A 51 -1.14 -1.52 -23.61
C TYR A 51 0.06 -0.62 -23.93
N ASP A 52 0.01 0.61 -23.45
CA ASP A 52 1.10 1.57 -23.62
C ASP A 52 2.12 1.40 -22.49
N VAL A 53 3.17 0.62 -22.77
CA VAL A 53 4.31 0.39 -21.85
C VAL A 53 4.93 1.71 -21.38
N THR A 54 4.92 2.74 -22.23
CA THR A 54 5.46 4.06 -21.91
C THR A 54 4.65 4.76 -20.81
N GLN A 55 3.32 4.56 -20.79
CA GLN A 55 2.47 5.13 -19.75
C GLN A 55 2.70 4.48 -18.39
N GLU A 56 2.95 3.18 -18.35
CA GLU A 56 3.25 2.50 -17.09
C GLU A 56 4.61 2.89 -16.53
N GLU A 57 5.63 2.95 -17.37
CA GLU A 57 6.95 3.44 -16.95
C GLU A 57 6.84 4.87 -16.40
N GLN A 58 6.02 5.72 -17.04
CA GLN A 58 5.74 7.06 -16.53
C GLN A 58 5.01 7.04 -15.17
N ARG A 59 4.01 6.16 -14.99
CA ARG A 59 3.29 5.99 -13.71
C ARG A 59 4.24 5.54 -12.60
N LYS A 60 5.07 4.54 -12.87
CA LYS A 60 6.09 4.04 -11.94
C LYS A 60 7.09 5.13 -11.56
N GLN A 61 7.58 5.90 -12.53
CA GLN A 61 8.48 7.03 -12.27
C GLN A 61 7.81 8.13 -11.42
N ASN A 62 6.56 8.47 -11.73
CA ASN A 62 5.80 9.46 -10.96
C ASN A 62 5.58 8.99 -9.52
N LEU A 63 5.21 7.71 -9.33
CA LEU A 63 5.03 7.12 -8.01
C LEU A 63 6.34 7.08 -7.22
N SER A 64 7.44 6.65 -7.84
CA SER A 64 8.77 6.64 -7.23
C SER A 64 9.18 8.06 -6.79
N LYS A 65 8.97 9.07 -7.64
CA LYS A 65 9.24 10.47 -7.31
C LYS A 65 8.38 10.95 -6.14
N TYR A 66 7.08 10.63 -6.13
CA TYR A 66 6.19 10.98 -5.01
C TYR A 66 6.65 10.36 -3.70
N LEU A 67 7.18 9.13 -3.74
CA LEU A 67 7.63 8.40 -2.54
C LEU A 67 9.07 8.72 -2.12
N SER A 68 9.82 9.47 -2.94
CA SER A 68 11.15 9.95 -2.57
C SER A 68 11.03 10.87 -1.35
N ASN A 69 11.75 10.58 -0.27
CA ASN A 69 11.68 11.25 1.04
C ASN A 69 10.47 10.95 1.95
N LYS A 70 9.61 9.98 1.59
CA LYS A 70 8.53 9.52 2.48
C LYS A 70 8.90 8.21 3.17
N VAL A 71 8.41 8.03 4.39
CA VAL A 71 8.41 6.72 5.06
C VAL A 71 7.06 6.07 4.85
N LEU A 72 7.07 4.89 4.23
CA LEU A 72 5.87 4.06 4.12
C LEU A 72 5.73 3.22 5.38
N MET A 73 4.59 3.28 6.05
CA MET A 73 4.28 2.51 7.25
C MET A 73 3.06 1.65 7.02
N PHE A 74 3.16 0.35 7.29
CA PHE A 74 2.09 -0.62 7.10
C PHE A 74 1.77 -1.31 8.43
N VAL A 75 0.51 -1.35 8.83
CA VAL A 75 0.04 -2.17 9.95
C VAL A 75 -1.05 -3.12 9.46
N GLY A 76 -0.73 -4.40 9.38
CA GLY A 76 -1.69 -5.37 8.89
C GLY A 76 -1.26 -6.82 8.96
N ASP A 77 -2.06 -7.69 8.36
CA ASP A 77 -1.82 -9.13 8.31
C ASP A 77 -1.00 -9.52 7.06
N SER A 78 -0.93 -10.82 6.78
CA SER A 78 -0.24 -11.35 5.60
C SER A 78 -0.76 -10.74 4.30
N THR A 79 -2.05 -10.41 4.20
CA THR A 79 -2.62 -9.82 2.98
C THR A 79 -2.04 -8.43 2.73
N LEU A 80 -1.99 -7.56 3.76
CA LEU A 80 -1.36 -6.25 3.61
C LEU A 80 0.15 -6.36 3.41
N ARG A 81 0.80 -7.35 4.02
CA ARG A 81 2.23 -7.61 3.81
C ARG A 81 2.53 -7.95 2.36
N ASP A 82 1.72 -8.80 1.75
CA ASP A 82 1.90 -9.22 0.37
C ASP A 82 1.63 -8.06 -0.60
N LEU A 83 0.63 -7.20 -0.32
CA LEU A 83 0.42 -5.95 -1.06
C LEU A 83 1.59 -4.97 -0.93
N MET A 84 2.17 -4.85 0.27
CA MET A 84 3.37 -4.05 0.49
C MET A 84 4.54 -4.60 -0.36
N PHE A 85 4.75 -5.91 -0.37
CA PHE A 85 5.79 -6.51 -1.20
C PHE A 85 5.53 -6.28 -2.70
N ALA A 86 4.31 -6.41 -3.17
CA ALA A 86 3.96 -6.10 -4.56
C ALA A 86 4.28 -4.64 -4.94
N LEU A 87 3.96 -3.67 -4.05
CA LEU A 87 4.33 -2.27 -4.25
C LEU A 87 5.86 -2.07 -4.34
N VAL A 88 6.60 -2.70 -3.43
CA VAL A 88 8.06 -2.63 -3.39
C VAL A 88 8.67 -3.25 -4.65
N GLU A 89 8.19 -4.41 -5.07
CA GLU A 89 8.61 -5.09 -6.29
C GLU A 89 8.34 -4.23 -7.51
N HIS A 90 7.15 -3.64 -7.58
CA HIS A 90 6.77 -2.74 -8.67
C HIS A 90 7.72 -1.54 -8.77
N LEU A 91 8.12 -0.94 -7.64
CA LEU A 91 9.03 0.20 -7.61
C LEU A 91 10.49 -0.15 -7.93
N ASN A 92 11.02 -1.25 -7.39
CA ASN A 92 12.45 -1.59 -7.50
C ASN A 92 12.79 -2.66 -8.54
N GLY A 93 11.80 -3.36 -9.08
CA GLY A 93 11.99 -4.46 -10.03
C GLY A 93 12.53 -5.76 -9.42
N SER A 94 12.84 -5.81 -8.12
CA SER A 94 13.22 -7.04 -7.42
C SER A 94 12.85 -7.01 -5.94
N LEU A 95 12.42 -8.15 -5.40
CA LEU A 95 12.21 -8.34 -3.97
C LEU A 95 13.51 -8.86 -3.33
N GLY A 96 14.22 -7.98 -2.63
CA GLY A 96 15.28 -8.37 -1.72
C GLY A 96 14.69 -9.04 -0.48
N PHE A 97 14.55 -10.37 -0.52
CA PHE A 97 14.13 -11.25 0.59
C PHE A 97 12.70 -11.00 1.13
N SER A 98 11.77 -11.89 0.77
CA SER A 98 10.50 -12.08 1.48
C SER A 98 10.77 -12.90 2.73
N ASP A 99 10.85 -12.23 3.89
CA ASP A 99 10.92 -12.92 5.17
C ASP A 99 9.50 -13.03 5.76
N GLN A 100 9.10 -14.23 6.18
CA GLN A 100 7.83 -14.50 6.85
C GLN A 100 7.86 -13.98 8.30
N SER A 101 8.28 -12.74 8.49
CA SER A 101 8.35 -12.19 9.82
C SER A 101 6.93 -11.82 10.29
N HIS A 102 6.56 -12.34 11.46
CA HIS A 102 5.39 -11.91 12.23
C HIS A 102 5.76 -10.69 13.11
N GLY A 103 6.89 -10.04 12.82
CA GLY A 103 7.49 -8.96 13.59
C GLY A 103 7.35 -7.61 12.90
N GLN A 104 8.41 -6.82 12.98
CA GLN A 104 8.55 -5.60 12.18
C GLN A 104 9.51 -5.87 11.01
N LEU A 105 9.19 -5.34 9.83
CA LEU A 105 10.10 -5.34 8.69
C LEU A 105 10.53 -3.91 8.40
N TYR A 106 11.81 -3.74 8.08
CA TYR A 106 12.39 -2.50 7.60
C TYR A 106 13.03 -2.80 6.25
N VAL A 107 12.50 -2.21 5.18
CA VAL A 107 13.02 -2.38 3.83
C VAL A 107 13.51 -1.03 3.32
N SER A 108 14.79 -0.96 2.97
CA SER A 108 15.41 0.23 2.37
C SER A 108 15.60 -0.01 0.87
N HIS A 109 15.17 0.93 0.06
CA HIS A 109 15.13 0.82 -1.39
C HIS A 109 16.21 1.69 -2.04
N THR A 110 16.75 1.25 -3.18
CA THR A 110 17.62 2.10 -4.02
C THR A 110 16.80 3.30 -4.52
N GLY A 111 16.95 4.44 -3.86
CA GLY A 111 16.22 5.66 -4.22
C GLY A 111 15.40 6.34 -3.10
N SER A 112 15.61 6.00 -1.81
CA SER A 112 15.23 6.79 -0.61
C SER A 112 13.95 6.42 0.16
N THR A 113 13.08 5.54 -0.35
CA THR A 113 11.87 5.17 0.41
C THR A 113 12.23 4.16 1.50
N ASN A 114 11.92 4.48 2.76
CA ASN A 114 12.03 3.52 3.87
C ASN A 114 10.64 2.93 4.12
N THR A 115 10.49 1.63 3.92
CA THR A 115 9.25 0.92 4.21
C THR A 115 9.34 0.24 5.56
N ARG A 116 8.32 0.42 6.40
CA ARG A 116 8.16 -0.22 7.70
C ARG A 116 6.86 -1.01 7.72
N PHE A 117 6.90 -2.22 8.24
CA PHE A 117 5.72 -3.06 8.41
C PHE A 117 5.62 -3.53 9.86
N ALA A 118 4.42 -3.58 10.41
CA ALA A 118 4.12 -4.21 11.70
C ALA A 118 2.96 -5.20 11.54
N TYR A 119 3.22 -6.47 11.84
CA TYR A 119 2.20 -7.51 11.74
C TYR A 119 1.12 -7.35 12.83
N PHE A 120 -0.14 -7.26 12.42
CA PHE A 120 -1.30 -7.24 13.29
C PHE A 120 -2.54 -7.81 12.59
N PRO A 121 -3.34 -8.66 13.27
CA PRO A 121 -3.17 -9.16 14.64
C PRO A 121 -2.20 -10.35 14.73
N ARG A 122 -1.64 -10.59 15.91
CA ARG A 122 -0.71 -11.73 16.16
C ARG A 122 -1.48 -12.98 16.61
N PHE A 123 -2.08 -13.67 15.63
CA PHE A 123 -2.82 -14.90 15.89
C PHE A 123 -1.96 -16.06 16.42
N ASP A 124 -0.64 -15.96 16.26
CA ASP A 124 0.37 -16.91 16.75
C ASP A 124 0.70 -16.73 18.24
N MET A 125 0.14 -15.71 18.91
CA MET A 125 0.40 -15.40 20.32
C MET A 125 -0.84 -15.64 21.18
N GLU A 126 -0.61 -16.02 22.44
CA GLU A 126 -1.65 -16.10 23.47
C GLU A 126 -2.40 -14.76 23.59
N PRO A 127 -3.75 -14.73 23.70
CA PRO A 127 -4.54 -13.51 23.66
C PRO A 127 -4.09 -12.41 24.63
N GLN A 128 -3.66 -12.81 25.83
CA GLN A 128 -3.18 -11.93 26.89
C GLN A 128 -1.77 -11.35 26.66
N LEU A 129 -1.02 -11.90 25.70
CA LEU A 129 0.29 -11.40 25.27
C LEU A 129 0.21 -10.66 23.93
N GLN A 130 -0.95 -10.66 23.26
CA GLN A 130 -1.10 -10.00 21.97
C GLN A 130 -0.96 -8.48 22.13
N PRO A 131 -0.05 -7.84 21.37
CA PRO A 131 0.04 -6.40 21.38
C PRO A 131 -1.24 -5.79 20.80
N THR A 132 -1.67 -4.67 21.34
CA THR A 132 -2.83 -3.94 20.83
C THR A 132 -2.51 -3.33 19.47
N PHE A 133 -3.56 -3.00 18.71
CA PHE A 133 -3.43 -2.29 17.44
C PHE A 133 -2.60 -1.01 17.60
N MET A 134 -2.89 -0.21 18.63
CA MET A 134 -2.17 1.04 18.87
C MET A 134 -0.72 0.85 19.32
N GLN A 135 -0.40 -0.25 20.01
CA GLN A 135 1.00 -0.60 20.28
C GLN A 135 1.77 -0.87 18.98
N ARG A 136 1.14 -1.54 18.01
CA ARG A 136 1.74 -1.77 16.68
C ARG A 136 1.88 -0.47 15.89
N VAL A 137 0.86 0.37 15.85
CA VAL A 137 0.93 1.70 15.23
C VAL A 137 2.09 2.49 15.84
N ASN A 138 2.10 2.71 17.17
CA ASN A 138 3.10 3.53 17.82
C ASN A 138 4.54 3.04 17.60
N SER A 139 4.73 1.71 17.52
CA SER A 139 6.05 1.11 17.26
C SER A 139 6.65 1.49 15.89
N LEU A 140 5.83 1.91 14.92
CA LEU A 140 6.30 2.41 13.63
C LEU A 140 6.71 3.89 13.65
N PHE A 141 6.23 4.66 14.64
CA PHE A 141 6.47 6.11 14.78
C PHE A 141 7.75 6.45 15.55
N GLU A 142 8.63 5.48 15.83
CA GLU A 142 10.03 5.72 16.21
C GLU A 142 10.80 6.25 14.99
N LEU A 143 10.43 7.46 14.56
CA LEU A 143 10.95 8.09 13.34
C LEU A 143 12.32 8.69 13.60
N SER A 144 13.20 8.54 12.61
CA SER A 144 14.46 9.28 12.54
C SER A 144 14.14 10.78 12.40
N PRO A 145 14.94 11.68 13.00
CA PRO A 145 14.73 13.13 12.93
C PRO A 145 14.74 13.73 11.51
N PHE A 146 15.10 12.94 10.49
CA PHE A 146 15.17 13.35 9.08
C PHE A 146 13.95 12.93 8.24
N THR A 147 12.89 12.39 8.85
CA THR A 147 11.66 12.01 8.13
C THR A 147 10.71 13.20 8.05
N GLU A 148 10.51 13.76 6.85
CA GLU A 148 9.60 14.89 6.64
C GLU A 148 8.13 14.46 6.54
N GLU A 149 7.86 13.25 6.02
CA GLU A 149 6.49 12.77 5.84
C GLU A 149 6.37 11.25 5.94
N ALA A 150 5.29 10.79 6.57
CA ALA A 150 4.97 9.38 6.73
C ALA A 150 3.60 9.06 6.12
N LEU A 151 3.54 8.02 5.29
CA LEU A 151 2.30 7.48 4.75
C LEU A 151 1.96 6.21 5.52
N LEU A 152 0.88 6.26 6.30
CA LEU A 152 0.39 5.13 7.08
C LEU A 152 -0.74 4.42 6.34
N VAL A 153 -0.54 3.12 6.08
CA VAL A 153 -1.54 2.22 5.52
C VAL A 153 -1.90 1.18 6.57
N VAL A 154 -3.17 1.08 6.91
CA VAL A 154 -3.68 0.08 7.86
C VAL A 154 -4.77 -0.75 7.20
N GLY A 155 -4.73 -2.08 7.37
CA GLY A 155 -5.71 -2.94 6.72
C GLY A 155 -5.32 -4.41 6.69
N GLY A 156 -6.26 -5.24 6.25
CA GLY A 156 -6.11 -6.68 6.19
C GLY A 156 -7.47 -7.37 6.15
N ALA A 157 -7.45 -8.71 6.18
CA ALA A 157 -8.64 -9.54 6.12
C ALA A 157 -9.35 -9.61 7.48
N GLN A 158 -10.49 -8.92 7.57
CA GLN A 158 -11.56 -9.20 8.55
C GLN A 158 -11.22 -9.00 10.05
N TRP A 159 -10.26 -8.15 10.40
CA TRP A 159 -9.93 -7.85 11.82
C TRP A 159 -10.04 -6.37 12.21
N LEU A 160 -10.04 -5.44 11.24
CA LEU A 160 -10.08 -4.01 11.50
C LEU A 160 -11.48 -3.57 11.95
N LYS A 161 -11.56 -2.86 13.08
CA LYS A 161 -12.83 -2.45 13.70
C LYS A 161 -12.89 -0.94 13.92
N ILE A 162 -14.10 -0.38 13.94
CA ILE A 162 -14.34 1.06 14.14
C ILE A 162 -13.62 1.62 15.38
N PRO A 163 -13.66 0.99 16.58
CA PRO A 163 -12.96 1.54 17.75
C PRO A 163 -11.45 1.69 17.56
N MET A 164 -10.82 0.79 16.78
CA MET A 164 -9.39 0.88 16.46
C MET A 164 -9.10 2.10 15.57
N LEU A 165 -10.01 2.41 14.64
CA LEU A 165 -9.90 3.59 13.78
C LEU A 165 -10.12 4.88 14.58
N ASP A 166 -11.03 4.87 15.57
CA ASP A 166 -11.24 6.00 16.47
C ASP A 166 -10.01 6.27 17.37
N ASP A 167 -9.38 5.21 17.88
CA ASP A 167 -8.11 5.30 18.62
C ASP A 167 -6.98 5.86 17.73
N LEU A 168 -6.88 5.37 16.48
CA LEU A 168 -5.89 5.84 15.51
C LEU A 168 -6.11 7.31 15.16
N ALA A 169 -7.34 7.73 14.88
CA ALA A 169 -7.66 9.10 14.56
C ALA A 169 -7.29 10.05 15.71
N ARG A 170 -7.57 9.65 16.96
CA ARG A 170 -7.14 10.40 18.15
C ARG A 170 -5.62 10.48 18.27
N PHE A 171 -4.92 9.36 18.07
CA PHE A 171 -3.46 9.31 18.11
C PHE A 171 -2.79 10.20 17.04
N LEU A 172 -3.35 10.23 15.82
CA LEU A 172 -2.80 11.06 14.75
C LEU A 172 -3.04 12.55 15.01
N LYS A 173 -4.20 12.94 15.56
CA LYS A 173 -4.49 14.33 15.94
C LYS A 173 -3.49 14.86 16.97
N THR A 174 -3.17 14.09 18.00
CA THR A 174 -2.22 14.52 19.05
C THR A 174 -0.78 14.65 18.57
N ARG A 175 -0.42 14.03 17.44
CA ARG A 175 0.91 14.13 16.82
C ARG A 175 1.00 15.23 15.75
N TYR A 176 -0.13 15.74 15.27
CA TYR A 176 -0.20 16.75 14.22
C TYR A 176 -0.41 18.18 14.76
N GLU A 177 -0.85 18.34 16.02
CA GLU A 177 -0.92 19.67 16.64
C GLU A 177 0.50 20.16 17.00
N PRO A 178 0.95 21.32 16.47
CA PRO A 178 2.17 21.93 16.96
C PRO A 178 1.97 22.29 18.45
N PRO A 179 3.02 22.18 19.28
CA PRO A 179 2.92 22.62 20.67
C PRO A 179 2.51 24.10 20.69
N THR A 180 1.43 24.40 21.42
CA THR A 180 0.93 25.77 21.68
C THR A 180 1.93 26.61 22.46
#